data_AF-A0A2D9FS69-F1
#
_entry.id   AF-A0A2D9FS69-F1
#
_cell.length_a   1.000
_cell.length_b   1.000
_cell.length_c   1.000
_cell.angle_alpha   90.00
_cell.angle_beta   90.00
_cell.angle_gamma   90.00
#
_symmetry.space_group_name_H-M   'P 1'
#
loop_
_entity.id
_entity.type
_entity.pdbx_description
1 polymer ?
#
loop_
_entity_poly.entity_id
_entity_poly.type
_entity_poly.pdbx_seq_one_letter_code
_entity_poly.pdbx_strand_id
1 'polypeptide(L)'
;MEKAIELVIAERKRQIEKEGWSIEHDDNHTRHELACAGAYYAVPQIVRNHLDDSLIHLWPWEEEAFKPTPGNRLRELTKATSLLIAEMERIIREKNKWGEGRTFKVLVGDTFGGYTTIKNGLSFKEANNLKEKEENEVDYFTTVKIEEECT
;
A
#
# COMPACT_ATOMS: atom_id res chain seq x y z
N MET A 1 5.54 -19.24 17.59
CA MET A 1 5.36 -18.10 16.65
C MET A 1 5.60 -18.51 15.20
N GLU A 2 6.56 -19.41 14.94
CA GLU A 2 7.00 -19.85 13.60
C GLU A 2 5.85 -20.26 12.66
N LYS A 3 4.87 -21.03 13.15
CA LYS A 3 3.78 -21.56 12.30
C LYS A 3 2.94 -20.51 11.58
N ALA A 4 2.70 -19.34 12.19
CA ALA A 4 1.92 -18.28 11.54
C ALA A 4 2.72 -17.60 10.42
N ILE A 5 4.01 -17.36 10.66
CA ILE A 5 4.93 -16.77 9.70
C ILE A 5 5.12 -17.71 8.50
N GLU A 6 5.28 -19.02 8.74
CA GLU A 6 5.38 -20.04 7.69
C GLU A 6 4.15 -20.04 6.76
N LEU A 7 2.94 -19.92 7.33
CA LEU A 7 1.72 -19.84 6.53
C LEU A 7 1.72 -18.61 5.62
N VAL A 8 2.16 -17.47 6.13
CA VAL A 8 2.23 -16.23 5.35
C VAL A 8 3.27 -16.31 4.25
N ILE A 9 4.45 -16.88 4.53
CA ILE A 9 5.50 -17.13 3.53
C ILE A 9 4.98 -18.08 2.43
N ALA A 10 4.33 -19.17 2.82
CA ALA A 10 3.76 -20.12 1.87
C ALA A 10 2.67 -19.47 0.99
N GLU A 11 1.83 -18.61 1.59
CA GLU A 11 0.81 -17.89 0.84
C GLU A 11 1.39 -16.86 -0.12
N ARG A 12 2.46 -16.16 0.27
CA ARG A 12 3.17 -15.25 -0.62
C ARG A 12 3.75 -15.96 -1.83
N LYS A 13 4.37 -17.14 -1.61
CA LYS A 13 4.83 -18.00 -2.71
C LYS A 13 3.68 -18.42 -3.61
N ARG A 14 2.55 -18.85 -3.04
CA ARG A 14 1.36 -19.21 -3.82
C ARG A 14 0.86 -18.04 -4.68
N GLN A 15 0.79 -16.83 -4.14
CA GLN A 15 0.35 -15.64 -4.88
C GLN A 15 1.24 -15.38 -6.09
N ILE A 16 2.55 -15.42 -5.91
CA ILE A 16 3.52 -15.26 -7.01
C ILE A 16 3.36 -16.39 -8.04
N GLU A 17 3.33 -17.65 -7.61
CA GLU A 17 3.36 -18.81 -8.49
C GLU A 17 2.03 -19.11 -9.19
N LYS A 18 0.90 -18.84 -8.54
CA LYS A 18 -0.44 -19.20 -9.02
C LYS A 18 -1.24 -18.02 -9.55
N GLU A 19 -1.07 -16.84 -8.95
CA GLU A 19 -1.81 -15.64 -9.33
C GLU A 19 -0.96 -14.72 -10.24
N GLY A 20 0.36 -14.95 -10.31
CA GLY A 20 1.28 -14.11 -11.09
C GLY A 20 1.55 -12.75 -10.46
N TRP A 21 1.22 -12.57 -9.17
CA TRP A 21 1.44 -11.33 -8.43
C TRP A 21 2.93 -11.20 -8.07
N SER A 22 3.73 -10.84 -9.07
CA SER A 22 5.17 -10.64 -8.93
C SER A 22 5.51 -9.39 -8.12
N ILE A 23 6.79 -9.23 -7.80
CA ILE A 23 7.30 -8.02 -7.14
C ILE A 23 7.01 -6.77 -7.97
N GLU A 24 7.14 -6.87 -9.31
CA GLU A 24 6.87 -5.79 -10.26
C GLU A 24 5.38 -5.49 -10.38
N HIS A 25 4.53 -6.53 -10.27
CA HIS A 25 3.08 -6.34 -10.17
C HIS A 25 2.74 -5.51 -8.92
N ASP A 26 3.28 -5.90 -7.77
CA ASP A 26 3.04 -5.21 -6.50
C ASP A 26 3.54 -3.75 -6.54
N ASP A 27 4.64 -3.47 -7.24
CA ASP A 27 5.16 -2.12 -7.47
C ASP A 27 4.21 -1.19 -8.24
N ASN A 28 3.23 -1.72 -8.99
CA ASN A 28 2.23 -0.91 -9.68
C ASN A 28 1.05 -0.49 -8.80
N HIS A 29 0.92 -1.04 -7.59
CA HIS A 29 -0.18 -0.75 -6.66
C HIS A 29 0.15 0.39 -5.70
N THR A 30 0.24 1.61 -6.22
CA THR A 30 0.73 2.78 -5.46
C THR A 30 -0.32 3.50 -4.62
N ARG A 31 -1.60 3.17 -4.78
CA ARG A 31 -2.74 3.82 -4.09
C ARG A 31 -3.22 3.01 -2.88
N HIS A 32 -2.31 2.37 -2.16
CA HIS A 32 -2.57 1.52 -0.99
C HIS A 32 -3.49 0.31 -1.25
N GLU A 33 -3.67 -0.09 -2.51
CA GLU A 33 -4.61 -1.14 -2.91
C GLU A 33 -4.30 -2.48 -2.22
N LEU A 34 -3.02 -2.86 -2.13
CA LEU A 34 -2.58 -4.06 -1.41
C LEU A 34 -2.95 -4.00 0.08
N ALA A 35 -2.84 -2.84 0.72
CA ALA A 35 -3.23 -2.66 2.11
C ALA A 35 -4.76 -2.71 2.29
N CYS A 36 -5.52 -2.06 1.42
CA CYS A 36 -6.98 -2.09 1.44
C CYS A 36 -7.52 -3.51 1.26
N ALA A 37 -6.99 -4.26 0.28
CA ALA A 37 -7.31 -5.67 0.05
C ALA A 37 -6.92 -6.55 1.26
N GLY A 38 -5.75 -6.29 1.86
CA GLY A 38 -5.32 -6.94 3.09
C GLY A 38 -6.28 -6.69 4.26
N ALA A 39 -6.68 -5.43 4.46
CA ALA A 39 -7.66 -5.04 5.47
C ALA A 39 -9.01 -5.74 5.24
N TYR A 40 -9.49 -5.82 4.00
CA TYR A 40 -10.75 -6.47 3.67
C TYR A 40 -10.75 -7.96 4.07
N TYR A 41 -9.69 -8.71 3.77
CA TYR A 41 -9.52 -10.08 4.27
C TYR A 41 -9.37 -10.14 5.80
N ALA A 42 -8.78 -9.12 6.43
CA ALA A 42 -8.64 -9.01 7.87
C ALA A 42 -9.96 -8.70 8.59
N VAL A 43 -11.03 -8.31 7.89
CA VAL A 43 -12.36 -8.19 8.51
C VAL A 43 -13.05 -9.57 8.56
N PRO A 44 -13.53 -10.03 9.74
CA PRO A 44 -14.29 -11.28 9.84
C PRO A 44 -15.54 -11.26 8.95
N GLN A 45 -15.91 -12.42 8.39
CA GLN A 45 -17.06 -12.51 7.48
C GLN A 45 -18.36 -12.01 8.11
N ILE A 46 -18.63 -12.34 9.38
CA ILE A 46 -19.82 -11.84 10.08
C ILE A 46 -19.88 -10.31 10.08
N VAL A 47 -18.74 -9.66 10.24
CA VAL A 47 -18.65 -8.20 10.23
C VAL A 47 -18.83 -7.67 8.80
N ARG A 48 -18.21 -8.29 7.79
CA ARG A 48 -18.43 -7.92 6.37
C ARG A 48 -19.88 -8.07 5.90
N ASN A 49 -20.61 -9.06 6.40
CA ASN A 49 -22.01 -9.30 6.05
C ASN A 49 -22.98 -8.29 6.69
N HIS A 50 -22.56 -7.57 7.74
CA HIS A 50 -23.40 -6.65 8.51
C HIS A 50 -22.96 -5.19 8.38
N LEU A 51 -21.92 -4.93 7.60
CA LEU A 51 -21.45 -3.57 7.34
C LEU A 51 -22.10 -3.03 6.07
N ASP A 52 -22.45 -1.75 6.15
CA ASP A 52 -22.97 -0.93 5.05
C ASP A 52 -21.96 -0.82 3.90
N ASP A 53 -22.40 -0.30 2.75
CA ASP A 53 -21.65 -0.19 1.48
C ASP A 53 -20.23 0.38 1.62
N SER A 54 -19.96 1.13 2.70
CA SER A 54 -18.63 1.62 3.09
C SER A 54 -17.49 0.58 3.08
N LEU A 55 -17.72 -0.68 3.44
CA LEU A 55 -16.69 -1.73 3.38
C LEU A 55 -16.53 -2.35 1.99
N ILE A 56 -17.55 -2.27 1.15
CA ILE A 56 -17.51 -2.76 -0.24
C ILE A 56 -16.38 -2.03 -0.98
N HIS A 57 -16.14 -0.76 -0.64
CA HIS A 57 -15.08 0.06 -1.22
C HIS A 57 -13.65 -0.27 -0.78
N LEU A 58 -13.44 -1.14 0.22
CA LEU A 58 -12.08 -1.54 0.59
C LEU A 58 -11.45 -2.55 -0.36
N TRP A 59 -12.25 -3.29 -1.12
CA TRP A 59 -11.71 -4.19 -2.13
C TRP A 59 -11.44 -3.40 -3.43
N PRO A 60 -10.17 -3.24 -3.84
CA PRO A 60 -9.81 -2.30 -4.91
C PRO A 60 -9.91 -2.90 -6.32
N TRP A 61 -10.23 -4.19 -6.44
CA TRP A 61 -10.20 -4.94 -7.70
C TRP A 61 -11.58 -5.52 -8.01
N GLU A 62 -11.70 -6.17 -9.17
CA GLU A 62 -12.94 -6.85 -9.56
C GLU A 62 -13.35 -7.91 -8.52
N GLU A 63 -14.67 -8.14 -8.40
CA GLU A 63 -15.23 -9.06 -7.41
C GLU A 63 -14.72 -10.50 -7.61
N GLU A 64 -14.45 -10.92 -8.85
CA GLU A 64 -13.94 -12.26 -9.18
C GLU A 64 -12.51 -12.50 -8.67
N ALA A 65 -11.74 -11.43 -8.46
CA ALA A 65 -10.41 -11.52 -7.84
C ALA A 65 -10.53 -11.82 -6.33
N PHE A 66 -11.69 -11.55 -5.73
CA PHE A 66 -11.93 -11.83 -4.32
C PHE A 66 -12.18 -13.34 -4.11
N LYS A 67 -11.30 -13.98 -3.33
CA LYS A 67 -11.33 -15.43 -3.09
C LYS A 67 -11.58 -15.72 -1.62
N PRO A 68 -12.79 -15.47 -1.07
CA PRO A 68 -13.08 -15.70 0.34
C PRO A 68 -12.99 -17.19 0.69
N THR A 69 -12.55 -17.48 1.92
CA THR A 69 -12.58 -18.81 2.52
C THR A 69 -13.46 -18.80 3.77
N PRO A 70 -14.79 -18.76 3.60
CA PRO A 70 -15.73 -18.69 4.71
C PRO A 70 -15.54 -19.88 5.66
N GLY A 71 -15.67 -19.63 6.96
CA GLY A 71 -15.43 -20.64 7.99
C GLY A 71 -13.95 -21.00 8.25
N ASN A 72 -13.00 -20.51 7.44
CA ASN A 72 -11.57 -20.71 7.68
C ASN A 72 -10.88 -19.39 8.00
N ARG A 73 -11.00 -18.96 9.26
CA ARG A 73 -10.52 -17.64 9.66
C ARG A 73 -9.00 -17.51 9.57
N LEU A 74 -8.27 -18.59 9.89
CA LEU A 74 -6.82 -18.61 9.78
C LEU A 74 -6.37 -18.35 8.34
N ARG A 75 -7.02 -18.98 7.35
CA ARG A 75 -6.70 -18.80 5.93
C ARG A 75 -6.96 -17.37 5.44
N GLU A 76 -8.07 -16.75 5.86
CA GLU A 76 -8.35 -15.34 5.53
C GLU A 76 -7.29 -14.41 6.12
N LEU A 77 -6.91 -14.61 7.39
CA LEU A 77 -5.84 -13.83 8.01
C LEU A 77 -4.49 -14.05 7.33
N THR A 78 -4.19 -15.26 6.88
CA THR A 78 -2.97 -15.53 6.11
C THR A 78 -2.95 -14.73 4.80
N LYS A 79 -4.07 -14.68 4.06
CA LYS A 79 -4.17 -13.83 2.85
C LYS A 79 -4.04 -12.35 3.18
N ALA A 80 -4.71 -11.88 4.23
CA ALA A 80 -4.62 -10.51 4.70
C ALA A 80 -3.16 -10.10 4.98
N THR A 81 -2.49 -10.86 5.84
CA THR A 81 -1.10 -10.58 6.23
C THR A 81 -0.15 -10.74 5.05
N SER A 82 -0.38 -11.70 4.15
CA SER A 82 0.40 -11.78 2.92
C SER A 82 0.29 -10.46 2.16
N LEU A 83 -0.91 -9.97 1.82
CA LEU A 83 -1.15 -8.70 1.11
C LEU A 83 -0.45 -7.51 1.76
N LEU A 84 -0.58 -7.38 3.09
CA LEU A 84 0.11 -6.35 3.86
C LEU A 84 1.64 -6.43 3.76
N ILE A 85 2.23 -7.64 3.76
CA ILE A 85 3.68 -7.79 3.60
C ILE A 85 4.16 -7.23 2.26
N ALA A 86 3.50 -7.50 1.12
CA ALA A 86 4.02 -6.90 -0.11
C ALA A 86 3.77 -5.40 -0.22
N GLU A 87 2.74 -4.84 0.42
CA GLU A 87 2.67 -3.38 0.51
C GLU A 87 3.87 -2.82 1.28
N MET A 88 4.24 -3.46 2.40
CA MET A 88 5.44 -3.06 3.14
C MET A 88 6.71 -3.22 2.30
N GLU A 89 6.87 -4.34 1.60
CA GLU A 89 8.04 -4.57 0.74
C GLU A 89 8.07 -3.59 -0.44
N ARG A 90 6.92 -3.25 -1.04
CA ARG A 90 6.78 -2.22 -2.07
C ARG A 90 7.28 -0.87 -1.54
N ILE A 91 6.79 -0.45 -0.38
CA ILE A 91 7.21 0.81 0.26
C ILE A 91 8.72 0.78 0.56
N ILE A 92 9.25 -0.32 1.09
CA ILE A 92 10.68 -0.45 1.37
C ILE A 92 11.50 -0.33 0.08
N ARG A 93 11.09 -1.02 -1.01
CA ARG A 93 11.76 -0.93 -2.32
C ARG A 93 11.69 0.48 -2.88
N GLU A 94 10.53 1.11 -2.84
CA GLU A 94 10.36 2.51 -3.21
C GLU A 94 11.32 3.38 -2.40
N LYS A 95 11.39 3.18 -1.08
CA LYS A 95 12.28 3.95 -0.22
C LYS A 95 13.77 3.75 -0.54
N ASN A 96 14.15 2.56 -0.97
CA ASN A 96 15.53 2.23 -1.35
C ASN A 96 15.93 2.75 -2.75
N LYS A 97 14.99 3.05 -3.65
CA LYS A 97 15.28 3.61 -4.99
C LYS A 97 15.94 5.00 -4.92
N TRP A 98 15.80 5.71 -3.80
CA TRP A 98 16.17 7.12 -3.66
C TRP A 98 17.38 7.34 -2.72
N GLY A 99 18.40 6.47 -2.78
CA GLY A 99 19.59 6.46 -1.91
C GLY A 99 20.59 7.64 -2.03
N GLU A 100 21.56 7.66 -1.09
CA GLU A 100 22.43 8.78 -0.65
C GLU A 100 23.10 9.64 -1.73
N GLY A 101 23.18 10.95 -1.46
CA GLY A 101 23.84 11.97 -2.31
C GLY A 101 22.89 12.82 -3.15
N ARG A 102 21.59 12.49 -3.14
CA ARG A 102 20.53 13.22 -3.84
C ARG A 102 19.77 14.11 -2.86
N THR A 103 19.38 15.29 -3.33
CA THR A 103 18.46 16.18 -2.60
C THR A 103 17.08 16.14 -3.23
N PHE A 104 16.07 16.32 -2.40
CA PHE A 104 14.67 16.19 -2.75
C PHE A 104 13.89 17.42 -2.31
N LYS A 105 12.86 17.72 -3.09
CA LYS A 105 11.83 18.70 -2.75
C LYS A 105 10.47 18.03 -2.60
N VAL A 106 9.70 18.49 -1.62
CA VAL A 106 8.30 18.11 -1.42
C VAL A 106 7.43 19.20 -2.01
N LEU A 107 6.51 18.80 -2.90
CA LEU A 107 5.54 19.69 -3.52
C LEU A 107 4.14 19.32 -3.08
N VAL A 108 3.31 20.34 -2.91
CA VAL A 108 1.87 20.20 -2.76
C VAL A 108 1.19 20.85 -3.94
N GLY A 109 0.23 20.14 -4.51
CA GLY A 109 -0.55 20.65 -5.62
C GLY A 109 -2.02 20.30 -5.53
N ASP A 110 -2.80 21.05 -6.28
CA ASP A 110 -4.23 20.82 -6.45
C ASP A 110 -4.50 19.88 -7.63
N THR A 111 -5.76 19.46 -7.75
CA THR A 111 -6.23 18.65 -8.89
C THR A 111 -6.12 19.34 -10.25
N PHE A 112 -5.85 20.64 -10.31
CA PHE A 112 -5.69 21.41 -11.55
C PHE A 112 -4.23 21.44 -12.04
N GLY A 113 -3.32 20.73 -11.36
CA GLY A 113 -1.95 20.51 -11.79
C GLY A 113 -0.97 21.61 -11.37
N GLY A 114 -1.41 22.58 -10.56
CA GLY A 114 -0.52 23.56 -9.95
C GLY A 114 0.23 22.94 -8.78
N TYR A 115 1.56 22.95 -8.79
CA TYR A 115 2.38 22.47 -7.68
C TYR A 115 3.24 23.59 -7.10
N THR A 116 3.24 23.71 -5.77
CA THR A 116 4.11 24.61 -5.02
C THR A 116 5.10 23.78 -4.20
N THR A 117 6.37 24.18 -4.20
CA THR A 117 7.38 23.54 -3.35
C THR A 117 7.21 24.02 -1.91
N ILE A 118 6.98 23.09 -0.98
CA ILE A 118 6.89 23.37 0.46
C ILE A 118 8.29 23.41 1.08
N LYS A 119 9.14 22.45 0.70
CA LYS A 119 10.51 22.34 1.22
C LYS A 119 11.40 21.63 0.21
N ASN A 120 12.67 22.01 0.20
CA ASN A 120 13.71 21.54 -0.73
C ASN A 120 15.00 21.23 0.04
N GLY A 121 16.01 20.69 -0.63
CA GLY A 121 17.30 20.33 -0.04
C GLY A 121 17.22 19.17 0.97
N LEU A 122 16.18 18.34 0.90
CA LEU A 122 15.94 17.27 1.86
C LEU A 122 16.65 15.99 1.45
N SER A 123 17.12 15.23 2.43
CA SER A 123 17.35 13.80 2.20
C SER A 123 16.01 13.12 1.89
N PHE A 124 16.06 11.99 1.19
CA PHE A 124 14.83 11.26 0.85
C PHE A 124 14.02 10.85 2.10
N LYS A 125 14.70 10.51 3.21
CA LYS A 125 14.06 10.19 4.49
C LYS A 125 13.29 11.39 5.04
N GLU A 126 13.88 12.58 5.00
CA GLU A 126 13.22 13.81 5.46
C GLU A 126 12.05 14.19 4.55
N ALA A 127 12.22 14.06 3.23
CA ALA A 127 11.17 14.32 2.25
C ALA A 127 9.97 13.38 2.44
N ASN A 128 10.18 12.10 2.71
CA ASN A 128 9.10 11.14 3.00
C ASN A 128 8.38 11.43 4.31
N ASN A 129 9.12 11.71 5.39
CA ASN A 129 8.48 12.05 6.66
C ASN A 129 7.60 13.30 6.52
N LEU A 130 8.08 14.29 5.74
CA LEU A 130 7.30 15.48 5.44
C LEU A 130 6.08 15.13 4.55
N LYS A 131 6.27 14.36 3.49
CA LYS A 131 5.17 13.92 2.61
C LYS A 131 4.07 13.19 3.41
N GLU A 132 4.44 12.18 4.19
CA GLU A 132 3.49 11.42 5.02
C GLU A 132 2.77 12.33 6.03
N LYS A 133 3.47 13.29 6.63
CA LYS A 133 2.85 14.29 7.52
C LYS A 133 1.81 15.13 6.77
N GLU A 134 2.20 15.71 5.63
CA GLU A 134 1.31 16.60 4.86
C GLU A 134 0.12 15.82 4.27
N GLU A 135 0.31 14.60 3.77
CA GLU A 135 -0.79 13.76 3.24
C GLU A 135 -1.87 13.45 4.26
N ASN A 136 -1.52 13.38 5.55
CA ASN A 136 -2.48 13.18 6.64
C ASN A 136 -3.19 14.47 7.06
N GLU A 137 -2.70 15.64 6.64
CA GLU A 137 -3.24 16.96 6.99
C GLU A 137 -4.07 17.59 5.85
N VAL A 138 -3.97 17.07 4.63
CA VAL A 138 -4.63 17.61 3.44
C VAL A 138 -5.91 16.87 3.05
N ASP A 139 -6.77 17.52 2.27
CA ASP A 139 -7.98 16.92 1.74
C ASP A 139 -7.72 15.98 0.55
N TYR A 140 -8.75 15.24 0.15
CA TYR A 140 -8.68 14.28 -0.96
C TYR A 140 -8.31 14.90 -2.32
N PHE A 141 -8.48 16.21 -2.50
CA PHE A 141 -8.19 16.91 -3.76
C PHE A 141 -6.75 17.44 -3.82
N THR A 142 -5.98 17.23 -2.75
CA THR A 142 -4.61 17.71 -2.64
C THR A 142 -3.64 16.56 -2.85
N THR A 143 -2.66 16.76 -3.73
CA THR A 143 -1.59 15.79 -3.99
C THR A 143 -0.29 16.29 -3.41
N VAL A 144 0.32 15.48 -2.53
CA VAL A 144 1.69 15.69 -2.06
C VAL A 144 2.62 14.76 -2.83
N LYS A 145 3.69 15.28 -3.44
CA LYS A 145 4.69 14.46 -4.14
C LYS A 145 6.10 14.87 -3.77
N ILE A 146 7.01 13.92 -3.93
CA ILE A 146 8.45 14.14 -3.82
C ILE A 146 9.03 14.18 -5.23
N GLU A 147 9.88 15.15 -5.50
CA GLU A 147 10.69 15.21 -6.71
C GLU A 147 12.17 15.29 -6.34
N GLU A 148 13.00 14.60 -7.10
CA GLU A 148 14.45 14.77 -7.05
C GLU A 148 14.83 16.14 -7.58
N GLU A 149 15.78 16.79 -6.93
CA GLU A 149 16.39 18.02 -7.43
C GLU A 149 17.43 17.65 -8.47
N CYS A 150 17.26 18.13 -9.70
CA CYS A 150 18.35 18.11 -10.67
C CYS A 150 19.47 19.01 -10.13
N THR A 151 20.65 18.43 -9.89
CA THR A 151 21.90 19.17 -9.65
C THR A 151 22.29 20.03 -10.83
#